data_AF-A0AAD1A6N2-F1
#
_entry.id   AF-A0AAD1A6N2-F1
#
_cell.length_a   1.000
_cell.length_b   1.000
_cell.length_c   1.000
_cell.angle_alpha   90.00
_cell.angle_beta   90.00
_cell.angle_gamma   90.00
#
_symmetry.space_group_name_H-M   'P 1'
#
loop_
_entity.id
_entity.type
_entity.pdbx_description
1 polymer ?
#
loop_
_entity_poly.entity_id
_entity_poly.type
_entity_poly.pdbx_seq_one_letter_code
_entity_poly.pdbx_strand_id
1 'polypeptide(L)'
;MTNLSHSSVEAEPPRPESFAPSLPTEHHIVAAALMAERLRVLSEQLLLVLQHAPRDADMFTRVHGEALTAWCDMDDHYRAYQAILECKGQG
;
A
#
# COMPACT_ATOMS: atom_id res chain seq x y z
N MET A 1 33.97 23.74 44.69
CA MET A 1 32.98 24.67 44.08
C MET A 1 33.45 24.97 42.66
N THR A 2 32.84 24.33 41.67
CA THR A 2 32.92 24.74 40.26
C THR A 2 31.73 24.14 39.51
N ASN A 3 31.18 24.98 38.63
CA ASN A 3 29.82 24.96 38.10
C ASN A 3 29.57 23.97 36.94
N LEU A 4 28.30 23.55 36.88
CA LEU A 4 27.41 23.34 35.73
C LEU A 4 28.01 23.23 34.32
N SER A 5 27.63 22.16 33.62
CA SER A 5 27.13 22.25 32.24
C SER A 5 26.19 21.07 31.97
N HIS A 6 24.91 21.25 32.31
CA HIS A 6 23.83 20.47 31.70
C HIS A 6 23.70 20.97 30.26
N SER A 7 24.21 20.20 29.31
CA SER A 7 23.93 20.40 27.89
C SER A 7 22.51 19.91 27.62
N SER A 8 21.55 20.84 27.62
CA SER A 8 20.18 20.57 27.16
C SER A 8 20.23 20.23 25.67
N VAL A 9 20.07 18.95 25.36
CA VAL A 9 19.71 18.52 24.01
C VAL A 9 18.24 18.88 23.84
N GLU A 10 17.97 20.05 23.25
CA GLU A 10 16.65 20.37 22.71
C GLU A 10 16.36 19.36 21.59
N ALA A 11 15.54 18.36 21.91
CA ALA A 11 14.98 17.48 20.90
C ALA A 11 14.01 18.33 20.05
N GLU A 12 14.44 18.67 18.84
CA GLU A 12 13.59 19.27 17.82
C GLU A 12 12.33 18.38 17.66
N PRO A 13 11.11 18.94 17.78
CA PRO A 13 9.91 18.13 17.60
C PRO A 13 9.94 17.53 16.19
N PRO A 14 9.57 16.24 16.02
CA PRO A 14 9.54 15.63 14.70
C PRO A 14 8.63 16.47 13.81
N ARG A 15 9.21 17.09 12.77
CA ARG A 15 8.42 17.75 11.75
C ARG A 15 7.44 16.70 11.20
N PRO A 16 6.16 17.04 11.00
CA PRO A 16 5.28 16.14 10.30
C PRO A 16 5.92 15.91 8.93
N GLU A 17 6.40 14.70 8.70
CA GLU A 17 6.80 14.27 7.36
C GLU A 17 5.59 14.51 6.48
N SER A 18 5.68 15.55 5.66
CA SER A 18 4.70 15.79 4.62
C SER A 18 4.74 14.53 3.78
N PHE A 19 3.69 13.71 3.90
CA PHE A 19 3.35 12.67 2.96
C PHE A 19 2.94 13.33 1.65
N ALA A 20 3.88 14.06 1.03
CA ALA A 20 3.75 14.47 -0.33
C ALA A 20 3.57 13.17 -1.12
N PRO A 21 2.44 12.99 -1.82
CA PRO A 21 2.18 11.75 -2.53
C PRO A 21 3.30 11.55 -3.55
N SER A 22 3.96 10.39 -3.47
CA SER A 22 5.21 10.12 -4.18
C SER A 22 5.04 10.06 -5.71
N LEU A 23 3.80 9.99 -6.21
CA LEU A 23 3.47 9.91 -7.63
C LEU A 23 2.37 10.93 -7.99
N PRO A 24 2.31 11.39 -9.25
CA PRO A 24 1.19 12.19 -9.72
C PRO A 24 -0.14 11.43 -9.54
N THR A 25 -1.22 12.15 -9.21
CA THR A 25 -2.56 11.61 -8.95
C THR A 25 -3.02 10.55 -9.96
N GLU A 26 -2.74 10.79 -11.24
CA GLU A 26 -3.13 9.92 -12.36
C GLU A 26 -2.44 8.55 -12.31
N HIS A 27 -1.25 8.46 -11.70
CA HIS A 27 -0.52 7.21 -11.58
C HIS A 27 -1.13 6.30 -10.52
N HIS A 28 -1.66 6.87 -9.43
CA HIS A 28 -2.30 6.07 -8.38
C HIS A 28 -3.59 5.39 -8.89
N ILE A 29 -4.42 6.10 -9.66
CA ILE A 29 -5.64 5.50 -10.20
C ILE A 29 -5.35 4.45 -11.28
N VAL A 30 -4.35 4.68 -12.14
CA VAL A 30 -3.91 3.70 -13.14
C VAL A 30 -3.32 2.46 -12.47
N ALA A 31 -2.48 2.63 -11.45
CA ALA A 31 -1.89 1.52 -10.71
C ALA A 31 -2.97 0.70 -9.98
N ALA A 32 -3.93 1.35 -9.33
CA ALA A 32 -5.06 0.67 -8.70
C ALA A 32 -5.87 -0.14 -9.73
N ALA A 33 -6.15 0.41 -10.91
CA ALA A 33 -6.85 -0.29 -11.98
C ALA A 33 -6.08 -1.51 -12.50
N LEU A 34 -4.75 -1.40 -12.66
CA LEU A 34 -3.90 -2.52 -13.06
C LEU A 34 -3.88 -3.63 -12.00
N MET A 35 -3.83 -3.27 -10.71
CA MET A 35 -3.88 -4.25 -9.62
C MET A 35 -5.26 -4.93 -9.53
N ALA A 36 -6.35 -4.20 -9.81
CA ALA A 36 -7.70 -4.77 -9.89
C ALA A 36 -7.81 -5.80 -11.03
N GLU A 37 -7.27 -5.50 -12.21
CA GLU A 37 -7.26 -6.45 -13.32
C GLU A 37 -6.39 -7.69 -13.03
N ARG A 38 -5.22 -7.48 -12.40
CA ARG A 38 -4.38 -8.58 -11.93
C ARG A 38 -5.13 -9.47 -10.92
N LEU A 39 -5.83 -8.87 -9.96
CA LEU A 39 -6.64 -9.59 -8.98
C LEU A 39 -7.76 -10.39 -9.64
N ARG A 40 -8.42 -9.86 -10.67
CA ARG A 40 -9.44 -10.57 -11.45
C ARG A 40 -8.85 -11.86 -12.06
N VAL A 41 -7.70 -11.75 -12.73
CA VAL A 41 -7.01 -12.91 -13.33
C VAL A 41 -6.58 -13.93 -12.27
N LEU A 42 -6.05 -13.48 -11.14
CA LEU A 42 -5.64 -14.38 -10.03
C LEU A 42 -6.85 -15.08 -9.40
N SER A 43 -8.00 -14.40 -9.32
CA SER A 43 -9.25 -14.99 -8.81
C SER A 43 -9.79 -16.08 -9.74
N GLU A 44 -9.67 -15.89 -11.07
CA GLU A 44 -9.99 -16.91 -12.06
C GLU A 44 -9.04 -18.12 -11.94
N GLN A 45 -7.75 -17.88 -11.72
CA GLN A 45 -6.79 -18.95 -11.46
C GLN A 45 -7.12 -19.73 -10.18
N LEU A 46 -7.51 -19.04 -9.09
CA LEU A 46 -7.96 -19.71 -7.86
C LEU A 46 -9.16 -20.62 -8.11
N LEU A 47 -10.13 -20.16 -8.91
CA LEU A 47 -11.27 -20.98 -9.28
C LEU A 47 -10.83 -22.24 -10.04
N LEU A 48 -9.91 -22.12 -10.99
CA LEU A 48 -9.37 -23.26 -11.73
C LEU A 48 -8.61 -24.24 -10.82
N VAL A 49 -7.82 -23.74 -9.86
CA VAL A 49 -7.15 -24.56 -8.84
C VAL A 49 -8.19 -25.37 -8.06
N LEU A 50 -9.23 -24.71 -7.57
CA LEU A 50 -10.29 -25.35 -6.78
C LEU A 50 -11.08 -26.39 -7.60
N GLN A 51 -11.29 -26.15 -8.90
CA GLN A 51 -12.04 -27.05 -9.77
C GLN A 51 -11.22 -28.26 -10.25
N HIS A 52 -9.94 -28.06 -10.55
CA HIS A 52 -9.14 -29.05 -11.29
C HIS A 52 -7.94 -29.60 -10.53
N ALA A 53 -7.46 -28.88 -9.51
CA ALA A 53 -6.32 -29.27 -8.69
C ALA A 53 -6.58 -29.05 -7.18
N PRO A 54 -7.71 -29.51 -6.61
CA PRO A 54 -8.10 -29.18 -5.23
C PRO A 54 -7.17 -29.74 -4.15
N ARG A 55 -6.24 -30.64 -4.51
CA ARG A 55 -5.22 -31.20 -3.61
C ARG A 55 -3.86 -30.52 -3.76
N ASP A 56 -3.70 -29.62 -4.73
CA ASP A 56 -2.47 -28.87 -4.94
C ASP A 56 -2.45 -27.65 -4.02
N ALA A 57 -2.13 -27.91 -2.76
CA ALA A 57 -2.09 -26.88 -1.72
C ALA A 57 -1.01 -25.83 -2.01
N ASP A 58 0.12 -26.21 -2.59
CA ASP A 58 1.21 -25.29 -2.93
C ASP A 58 0.79 -24.30 -4.02
N MET A 59 0.12 -24.80 -5.07
CA MET A 59 -0.43 -23.93 -6.11
C MET A 59 -1.52 -23.01 -5.54
N PHE A 60 -2.42 -23.54 -4.70
CA PHE A 60 -3.44 -22.73 -4.03
C PHE A 60 -2.81 -21.60 -3.20
N THR A 61 -1.88 -21.94 -2.31
CA THR A 61 -1.22 -20.98 -1.42
C THR A 61 -0.49 -19.89 -2.20
N ARG A 62 0.21 -20.26 -3.28
CA ARG A 62 0.90 -19.29 -4.14
C ARG A 62 -0.07 -18.31 -4.80
N VAL A 63 -1.08 -18.81 -5.52
CA VAL A 63 -2.03 -17.93 -6.24
C VAL A 63 -2.85 -17.09 -5.26
N HIS A 64 -3.24 -17.67 -4.12
CA HIS A 64 -3.95 -16.95 -3.05
C HIS A 64 -3.08 -15.83 -2.45
N GLY A 65 -1.81 -16.11 -2.17
CA GLY A 65 -0.87 -15.10 -1.68
C GLY A 65 -0.69 -13.95 -2.68
N GLU A 66 -0.50 -14.27 -3.96
CA GLU A 66 -0.40 -13.25 -5.01
C GLU A 66 -1.68 -12.41 -5.14
N ALA A 67 -2.86 -13.02 -4.98
CA ALA A 67 -4.14 -12.33 -5.01
C ALA A 67 -4.27 -11.34 -3.84
N LEU A 68 -3.88 -11.76 -2.62
CA LEU A 68 -3.87 -10.87 -1.46
C LEU A 68 -2.90 -9.70 -1.63
N THR A 69 -1.71 -9.94 -2.18
CA THR A 69 -0.76 -8.86 -2.47
C THR A 69 -1.37 -7.87 -3.47
N ALA A 70 -1.96 -8.34 -4.58
CA ALA A 70 -2.60 -7.45 -5.55
C ALA A 70 -3.77 -6.65 -4.94
N TRP A 71 -4.54 -7.26 -4.03
CA TRP A 71 -5.59 -6.55 -3.28
C TRP A 71 -5.02 -5.44 -2.39
N CYS A 72 -3.96 -5.72 -1.62
CA CYS A 72 -3.31 -4.73 -0.77
C CYS A 72 -2.73 -3.58 -1.60
N ASP A 73 -1.99 -3.89 -2.67
CA ASP A 73 -1.40 -2.87 -3.55
C ASP A 73 -2.48 -1.98 -4.19
N MET A 74 -3.62 -2.56 -4.59
CA MET A 74 -4.78 -1.81 -5.10
C MET A 74 -5.34 -0.85 -4.05
N ASP A 75 -5.56 -1.32 -2.82
CA ASP A 75 -6.10 -0.50 -1.72
C ASP A 75 -5.13 0.63 -1.35
N ASP A 76 -3.83 0.35 -1.27
CA ASP A 76 -2.80 1.37 -0.99
C ASP A 76 -2.78 2.48 -2.06
N HIS A 77 -2.82 2.11 -3.35
CA HIS A 77 -2.91 3.08 -4.43
C HIS A 77 -4.22 3.87 -4.39
N TYR A 78 -5.35 3.23 -4.08
CA TYR A 78 -6.64 3.91 -3.98
C TYR A 78 -6.69 4.88 -2.80
N ARG A 79 -6.16 4.51 -1.63
CA ARG A 79 -6.05 5.38 -0.46
C ARG A 79 -5.15 6.58 -0.71
N ALA A 80 -4.01 6.35 -1.36
CA ALA A 80 -3.12 7.44 -1.75
C ALA A 80 -3.81 8.42 -2.72
N TYR A 81 -4.60 7.91 -3.67
CA TYR A 81 -5.44 8.73 -4.55
C TYR A 81 -6.47 9.56 -3.75
N GLN A 82 -7.18 8.94 -2.80
CA GLN A 82 -8.14 9.63 -1.93
C GLN A 82 -7.47 10.74 -1.10
N ALA A 83 -6.33 10.45 -0.49
CA ALA A 83 -5.57 11.44 0.29
C ALA A 83 -5.19 12.67 -0.55
N ILE A 84 -4.81 12.49 -1.82
CA ILE A 84 -4.54 13.60 -2.75
C ILE A 84 -5.78 14.46 -2.96
N LEU A 85 -6.95 13.85 -3.18
CA LEU A 85 -8.20 14.59 -3.38
C LEU A 85 -8.60 15.40 -2.15
N GLU A 86 -8.46 14.80 -0.96
CA GLU A 86 -8.78 15.45 0.32
C GLU A 86 -7.81 16.61 0.63
N CYS A 87 -6.51 16.45 0.36
CA CYS A 87 -5.53 17.53 0.53
C CYS A 87 -5.75 18.70 -0.42
N LYS A 88 -6.27 18.46 -1.64
CA LYS A 88 -6.66 19.53 -2.58
C LYS A 88 -7.92 20.30 -2.15
N GLY A 89 -8.66 19.82 -1.14
CA GLY A 89 -9.86 20.46 -0.58
C GLY A 89 -9.59 21.40 0.61
N GLN A 90 -8.34 21.57 1.04
CA GLN A 90 -7.95 22.46 2.15
C GLN A 90 -7.24 23.75 1.71
N GLY A 91 -7.31 24.09 0.41
CA GLY A 91 -6.79 25.33 -0.16
C GLY A 91 -7.82 26.46 -0.18
#